data_AF-A0A372LZM3-F1
#
_entry.id   AF-A0A372LZM3-F1
#
_cell.length_a   1.000
_cell.length_b   1.000
_cell.length_c   1.000
_cell.angle_alpha   90.00
_cell.angle_beta   90.00
_cell.angle_gamma   90.00
#
_symmetry.space_group_name_H-M   'P 1'
#
loop_
_entity.id
_entity.type
_entity.pdbx_description
1 polymer ?
#
loop_
_entity_poly.entity_id
_entity_poly.type
_entity_poly.pdbx_seq_one_letter_code
_entity_poly.pdbx_strand_id
1 'polypeptide(L)'
;MTGTAVPPPFRLAYVPGATPGKWARIWRERLPDAELVLETVSARHAPDALLGREAEAALLRLPVDTERLHAIPLYTETTVVVVPKDHLVTAADEVTCADLADEVVLHPLDDTLGWERPPGEPAFERPGSTADAIELVAAGIGLLVVPQSLARLHHRKDLTYRTVSDAPTSQVALSWPKDSDDERVEDLIGIVRGRTVNSTRGRPQSSDGTKSAAGKGSTAKSGGRGSGRPTGRTANPGRTAQRGAKPGARRGKPRRRS
;
A
#
# COMPACT_ATOMS: atom_id res chain seq x y z
N MET A 1 -43.74 9.30 16.75
CA MET A 1 -42.90 8.36 15.99
C MET A 1 -41.94 9.17 15.13
N THR A 2 -40.80 9.57 15.67
CA THR A 2 -39.72 10.15 14.87
C THR A 2 -38.94 8.98 14.30
N GLY A 3 -39.22 8.63 13.03
CA GLY A 3 -38.39 7.67 12.31
C GLY A 3 -36.98 8.27 12.23
N THR A 4 -36.02 7.66 12.92
CA THR A 4 -34.61 8.00 12.79
C THR A 4 -34.24 7.67 11.35
N ALA A 5 -34.10 8.69 10.49
CA ALA A 5 -33.65 8.49 9.14
C ALA A 5 -32.25 7.86 9.21
N VAL A 6 -32.10 6.64 8.70
CA VAL A 6 -30.80 6.00 8.58
C VAL A 6 -29.96 6.91 7.68
N PRO A 7 -28.79 7.39 8.15
CA PRO A 7 -27.94 8.22 7.31
C PRO A 7 -27.57 7.45 6.03
N PRO A 8 -27.47 8.14 4.88
CA PRO A 8 -27.11 7.47 3.63
C PRO A 8 -25.75 6.78 3.78
N PRO A 9 -25.52 5.65 3.09
CA PRO A 9 -24.25 4.94 3.16
C PRO A 9 -23.10 5.85 2.73
N PHE A 10 -21.94 5.66 3.34
CA PHE A 10 -20.68 6.25 2.91
C PHE A 10 -20.05 5.32 1.86
N ARG A 11 -19.97 5.75 0.61
CA ARG A 11 -19.37 5.03 -0.51
C ARG A 11 -17.90 5.40 -0.63
N LEU A 12 -17.05 4.40 -0.43
CA LEU A 12 -15.62 4.48 -0.69
C LEU A 12 -15.33 3.73 -1.99
N ALA A 13 -15.10 4.50 -3.05
CA ALA A 13 -14.64 3.95 -4.31
C ALA A 13 -13.17 3.50 -4.20
N TYR A 14 -12.76 2.51 -5.00
CA TYR A 14 -11.35 2.12 -5.08
C TYR A 14 -11.01 1.55 -6.45
N VAL A 15 -9.81 1.89 -6.94
CA VAL A 15 -9.30 1.41 -8.22
C VAL A 15 -8.78 -0.03 -8.12
N PRO A 16 -8.76 -0.81 -9.21
CA PRO A 16 -8.17 -2.14 -9.24
C PRO A 16 -6.75 -2.14 -8.64
N GLY A 17 -6.46 -3.15 -7.81
CA GLY A 17 -5.18 -3.29 -7.10
C GLY A 17 -5.05 -2.48 -5.81
N ALA A 18 -5.91 -1.47 -5.57
CA ALA A 18 -5.97 -0.80 -4.27
C ALA A 18 -6.63 -1.70 -3.21
N THR A 19 -6.15 -1.63 -1.97
CA THR A 19 -6.60 -2.53 -0.89
C THR A 19 -7.29 -1.76 0.25
N PRO A 20 -8.61 -1.48 0.17
CA PRO A 20 -9.34 -0.76 1.22
C PRO A 20 -9.55 -1.56 2.51
N GLY A 21 -9.36 -2.89 2.47
CA GLY A 21 -9.82 -3.81 3.51
C GLY A 21 -9.37 -3.47 4.93
N LYS A 22 -8.12 -3.00 5.11
CA LYS A 22 -7.60 -2.57 6.42
C LYS A 22 -8.41 -1.40 6.99
N TRP A 23 -8.62 -0.36 6.19
CA TRP A 23 -9.32 0.85 6.64
C TRP A 23 -10.82 0.61 6.76
N ALA A 24 -11.40 -0.18 5.87
CA ALA A 24 -12.80 -0.58 5.95
C ALA A 24 -13.12 -1.38 7.22
N ARG A 25 -12.20 -2.25 7.67
CA ARG A 25 -12.34 -2.94 8.95
C ARG A 25 -12.36 -1.96 10.12
N ILE A 26 -11.38 -1.05 10.16
CA ILE A 26 -11.27 -0.06 11.24
C ILE A 26 -12.48 0.90 11.23
N TRP A 27 -13.00 1.26 10.05
CA TRP A 27 -14.23 2.05 9.93
C TRP A 27 -15.40 1.37 10.63
N ARG A 28 -15.72 0.12 10.26
CA ARG A 28 -16.84 -0.61 10.86
C ARG A 28 -16.70 -0.80 12.37
N GLU A 29 -15.47 -0.89 12.87
CA GLU A 29 -15.19 -0.96 14.31
C GLU A 29 -15.43 0.37 15.03
N ARG A 30 -15.22 1.51 14.37
CA ARG A 30 -15.31 2.86 14.98
C ARG A 30 -16.65 3.56 14.76
N LEU A 31 -17.28 3.28 13.64
CA LEU A 31 -18.51 3.91 13.18
C LEU A 31 -19.53 2.81 12.84
N PRO A 32 -20.00 2.02 13.83
CA PRO A 32 -20.91 0.91 13.58
C PRO A 32 -22.25 1.35 13.00
N ASP A 33 -22.66 2.60 13.27
CA ASP A 33 -23.91 3.18 12.79
C ASP A 33 -23.77 3.85 11.41
N ALA A 34 -22.55 3.97 10.87
CA ALA A 34 -22.30 4.54 9.54
C ALA A 34 -21.94 3.43 8.56
N GLU A 35 -22.91 3.05 7.71
CA GLU A 35 -22.71 2.05 6.67
C GLU A 35 -21.58 2.47 5.72
N LEU A 36 -20.64 1.55 5.48
CA LEU A 36 -19.56 1.73 4.50
C LEU A 36 -19.78 0.79 3.32
N VAL A 37 -19.97 1.36 2.15
CA VAL A 37 -20.08 0.63 0.88
C VAL A 37 -18.75 0.76 0.14
N LEU A 38 -18.18 -0.38 -0.27
CA LEU A 38 -16.94 -0.41 -1.05
C LEU A 38 -17.28 -0.69 -2.51
N GLU A 39 -16.90 0.20 -3.41
CA GLU A 39 -17.22 0.09 -4.83
C GLU A 39 -15.95 0.12 -5.68
N THR A 40 -15.80 -0.88 -6.54
CA THR A 40 -14.70 -0.88 -7.52
C THR A 40 -15.04 0.05 -8.67
N VAL A 41 -14.13 0.96 -9.01
CA VAL A 41 -14.26 1.87 -10.16
C VAL A 41 -12.99 1.76 -11.01
N SER A 42 -13.11 1.87 -12.33
CA SER A 42 -11.90 1.85 -13.17
C SER A 42 -11.02 3.07 -12.86
N ALA A 43 -9.71 2.93 -13.03
CA ALA A 43 -8.76 4.01 -12.75
C ALA A 43 -9.11 5.29 -13.53
N ARG A 44 -9.57 5.14 -14.78
CA ARG A 44 -10.00 6.23 -15.65
C ARG A 44 -11.21 7.01 -15.11
N HIS A 45 -12.20 6.33 -14.53
CA HIS A 45 -13.44 6.98 -14.08
C HIS A 45 -13.42 7.41 -12.61
N ALA A 46 -12.42 6.99 -11.84
CA ALA A 46 -12.37 7.28 -10.40
C ALA A 46 -12.43 8.79 -10.04
N PRO A 47 -11.73 9.70 -10.74
CA PRO A 47 -11.86 11.14 -10.46
C PRO A 47 -13.27 11.66 -10.77
N ASP A 48 -13.86 11.23 -11.89
CA ASP A 48 -15.20 11.67 -12.31
C ASP A 48 -16.28 11.17 -11.34
N ALA A 49 -16.15 9.95 -10.81
CA ALA A 49 -17.06 9.43 -9.79
C ALA A 49 -17.08 10.30 -8.51
N LEU A 50 -15.93 10.83 -8.08
CA LEU A 50 -15.87 11.77 -6.95
C LEU A 50 -16.55 13.09 -7.28
N LEU A 51 -16.27 13.63 -8.47
CA LEU A 51 -16.77 14.93 -8.90
C LEU A 51 -18.27 14.90 -9.20
N GLY A 52 -18.78 13.77 -9.67
CA GLY A 52 -20.20 13.48 -9.89
C GLY A 52 -20.96 13.08 -8.62
N ARG A 53 -20.27 13.00 -7.46
CA ARG A 53 -20.85 12.58 -6.16
C ARG A 53 -21.42 11.16 -6.18
N GLU A 54 -20.85 10.30 -7.01
CA GLU A 54 -21.15 8.85 -7.01
C GLU A 54 -20.47 8.16 -5.82
N ALA A 55 -19.37 8.74 -5.32
CA ALA A 55 -18.72 8.33 -4.07
C ALA A 55 -18.26 9.54 -3.25
N GLU A 56 -18.27 9.39 -1.93
CA GLU A 56 -17.81 10.43 -0.99
C GLU A 56 -16.28 10.52 -0.93
N ALA A 57 -15.59 9.39 -1.09
CA ALA A 57 -14.13 9.33 -1.18
C ALA A 57 -13.67 8.16 -2.06
N ALA A 58 -12.41 8.21 -2.51
CA ALA A 58 -11.83 7.17 -3.34
C ALA A 58 -10.38 6.85 -2.98
N LEU A 59 -10.02 5.57 -3.06
CA LEU A 59 -8.62 5.13 -3.16
C LEU A 59 -8.24 5.04 -4.63
N LEU A 60 -7.49 6.03 -5.11
CA LEU A 60 -7.11 6.15 -6.52
C LEU A 60 -5.61 6.40 -6.67
N ARG A 61 -5.10 6.35 -7.90
CA ARG A 61 -3.70 6.63 -8.21
C ARG A 61 -3.50 8.08 -8.59
N LEU A 62 -2.39 8.66 -8.16
CA LEU A 62 -1.95 9.99 -8.57
C LEU A 62 -1.34 9.96 -9.98
N PRO A 63 -1.35 11.09 -10.70
CA PRO A 63 -1.85 12.41 -10.29
C PRO A 63 -3.38 12.52 -10.34
N VAL A 64 -3.93 13.46 -9.57
CA VAL A 64 -5.30 13.96 -9.71
C VAL A 64 -5.31 15.46 -9.86
N ASP A 65 -6.42 16.00 -10.35
CA ASP A 65 -6.67 17.44 -10.36
C ASP A 65 -6.77 17.99 -8.93
N THR A 66 -5.67 18.54 -8.43
CA THR A 66 -5.56 19.11 -7.09
C THR A 66 -6.28 20.44 -6.93
N GLU A 67 -6.84 21.03 -7.99
CA GLU A 67 -7.71 22.20 -7.86
C GLU A 67 -9.10 21.79 -7.37
N ARG A 68 -9.55 20.58 -7.74
CA ARG A 68 -10.90 20.08 -7.45
C ARG A 68 -10.95 19.02 -6.37
N LEU A 69 -9.86 18.25 -6.21
CA LEU A 69 -9.77 17.15 -5.26
C LEU A 69 -8.70 17.42 -4.20
N HIS A 70 -9.01 17.08 -2.96
CA HIS A 70 -7.99 16.79 -1.97
C HIS A 70 -7.41 15.39 -2.22
N ALA A 71 -6.14 15.20 -1.87
CA ALA A 71 -5.48 13.91 -1.94
C ALA A 71 -4.47 13.75 -0.80
N ILE A 72 -4.49 12.61 -0.12
CA ILE A 72 -3.49 12.18 0.85
C ILE A 72 -2.77 10.95 0.29
N PRO A 73 -1.46 11.06 -0.02
CA PRO A 73 -0.60 9.91 -0.31
C PRO A 73 -0.68 8.83 0.77
N LEU A 74 -0.87 7.57 0.37
CA LEU A 74 -0.95 6.44 1.29
C LEU A 74 0.26 5.52 1.16
N TYR A 75 0.56 5.07 -0.06
CA TYR A 75 1.69 4.22 -0.36
C TYR A 75 2.09 4.31 -1.83
N THR A 76 3.34 3.97 -2.10
CA THR A 76 3.89 3.86 -3.45
C THR A 76 4.00 2.39 -3.84
N GLU A 77 3.56 2.07 -5.04
CA GLU A 77 3.58 0.73 -5.63
C GLU A 77 4.84 0.57 -6.48
N THR A 78 5.54 -0.56 -6.28
CA THR A 78 6.64 -0.96 -7.15
C THR A 78 6.12 -1.28 -8.55
N THR A 79 6.84 -0.81 -9.56
CA THR A 79 6.53 -1.10 -10.97
C THR A 79 7.23 -2.38 -11.40
N VAL A 80 6.50 -3.24 -12.10
CA VAL A 80 6.97 -4.55 -12.56
C VAL A 80 6.59 -4.78 -14.01
N VAL A 81 7.40 -5.54 -14.73
CA VAL A 81 7.04 -6.09 -16.03
C VAL A 81 6.47 -7.49 -15.85
N VAL A 82 5.29 -7.73 -16.42
CA VAL A 82 4.61 -9.02 -16.50
C VAL A 82 5.04 -9.71 -17.78
N VAL A 83 5.47 -10.96 -17.65
CA VAL A 83 6.07 -11.75 -18.73
C VAL A 83 5.65 -13.22 -18.64
N PRO A 84 5.65 -13.98 -19.75
CA PRO A 84 5.60 -15.44 -19.71
C PRO A 84 6.75 -16.02 -18.88
N LYS A 85 6.51 -17.15 -18.19
CA LYS A 85 7.51 -17.76 -17.30
C LYS A 85 8.79 -18.24 -17.99
N ASP A 86 8.73 -18.47 -19.30
CA ASP A 86 9.84 -18.89 -20.16
C ASP A 86 10.52 -17.71 -20.89
N HIS A 87 10.09 -16.47 -20.62
CA HIS A 87 10.67 -15.27 -21.23
C HIS A 87 12.11 -15.00 -20.74
N LEU A 88 12.97 -14.44 -21.60
CA LEU A 88 14.39 -14.19 -21.30
C LEU A 88 14.59 -13.26 -20.08
N VAL A 89 13.73 -12.25 -19.93
CA VAL A 89 13.67 -11.33 -18.78
C VAL A 89 13.64 -12.06 -17.43
N THR A 90 13.12 -13.28 -17.38
CA THR A 90 13.05 -14.06 -16.13
C THR A 90 14.41 -14.52 -15.61
N ALA A 91 15.47 -14.42 -16.42
CA ALA A 91 16.85 -14.75 -16.05
C ALA A 91 17.48 -13.76 -15.05
N ALA A 92 16.90 -12.56 -14.91
CA ALA A 92 17.28 -11.57 -13.90
C ALA A 92 16.16 -11.41 -12.86
N ASP A 93 16.50 -10.96 -11.64
CA ASP A 93 15.52 -10.64 -10.59
C ASP A 93 14.88 -9.24 -10.78
N GLU A 94 15.58 -8.35 -11.48
CA GLU A 94 15.21 -6.98 -11.77
C GLU A 94 15.75 -6.60 -13.15
N VAL A 95 15.02 -5.73 -13.86
CA VAL A 95 15.38 -5.23 -15.20
C VAL A 95 15.24 -3.71 -15.26
N THR A 96 15.71 -3.13 -16.36
CA THR A 96 15.56 -1.72 -16.72
C THR A 96 14.62 -1.56 -17.90
N CYS A 97 14.17 -0.33 -18.16
CA CYS A 97 13.42 0.00 -19.36
C CYS A 97 14.23 -0.26 -20.65
N ALA A 98 15.56 -0.15 -20.58
CA ALA A 98 16.46 -0.44 -21.69
C ALA A 98 16.49 -1.94 -22.05
N ASP A 99 16.34 -2.82 -21.05
CA ASP A 99 16.27 -4.28 -21.29
C ASP A 99 14.98 -4.68 -22.01
N LEU A 100 13.98 -3.80 -22.06
CA LEU A 100 12.70 -3.99 -22.74
C LEU A 100 12.65 -3.29 -24.11
N ALA A 101 13.73 -2.62 -24.55
CA ALA A 101 13.70 -1.72 -25.70
C ALA A 101 13.38 -2.41 -27.03
N ASP A 102 13.77 -3.67 -27.18
CA ASP A 102 13.54 -4.48 -28.39
C ASP A 102 12.28 -5.38 -28.28
N GLU A 103 11.53 -5.27 -27.19
CA GLU A 103 10.33 -6.06 -26.93
C GLU A 103 9.06 -5.27 -27.30
N VAL A 104 8.01 -5.96 -27.73
CA VAL A 104 6.70 -5.34 -27.85
C VAL A 104 6.13 -5.10 -26.45
N VAL A 105 5.86 -3.83 -26.10
CA VAL A 105 5.28 -3.46 -24.81
C VAL A 105 3.86 -2.95 -24.99
N LEU A 106 2.94 -3.55 -24.24
CA LEU A 106 1.52 -3.26 -24.26
C LEU A 106 1.20 -2.06 -23.36
N HIS A 107 0.45 -1.09 -23.90
CA HIS A 107 0.00 0.09 -23.17
C HIS A 107 -1.54 0.17 -23.17
N PRO A 108 -2.21 -0.40 -22.14
CA PRO A 108 -3.66 -0.41 -22.11
C PRO A 108 -4.24 1.01 -21.97
N LEU A 109 -5.53 1.19 -22.30
CA LEU A 109 -6.19 2.50 -22.21
C LEU A 109 -6.41 2.97 -20.77
N ASP A 110 -6.32 2.07 -19.79
CA ASP A 110 -6.41 2.35 -18.35
C ASP A 110 -5.04 2.36 -17.65
N ASP A 111 -3.94 2.51 -18.40
CA ASP A 111 -2.59 2.61 -17.84
C ASP A 111 -2.51 3.74 -16.79
N THR A 112 -1.85 3.43 -15.68
CA THR A 112 -1.74 4.29 -14.49
C THR A 112 -0.32 4.76 -14.22
N LEU A 113 0.63 4.41 -15.09
CA LEU A 113 2.01 4.84 -15.00
C LEU A 113 2.21 6.16 -15.77
N GLY A 114 2.80 7.14 -15.10
CA GLY A 114 3.10 8.46 -15.67
C GLY A 114 4.35 8.45 -16.55
N TRP A 115 4.32 7.72 -17.66
CA TRP A 115 5.44 7.64 -18.61
C TRP A 115 5.68 8.99 -19.32
N GLU A 116 6.92 9.46 -19.35
CA GLU A 116 7.35 10.46 -20.33
C GLU A 116 7.51 9.83 -21.71
N ARG A 117 8.14 8.65 -21.74
CA ARG A 117 8.28 7.79 -22.91
C ARG A 117 8.19 6.34 -22.44
N PRO A 118 7.18 5.57 -22.88
CA PRO A 118 7.10 4.15 -22.53
C PRO A 118 8.24 3.35 -23.18
N PRO A 119 8.69 2.25 -22.56
CA PRO A 119 9.76 1.40 -23.09
C PRO A 119 9.25 0.50 -24.22
N GLY A 120 10.20 -0.07 -24.96
CA GLY A 120 9.92 -1.07 -26.00
C GLY A 120 9.25 -0.52 -27.25
N GLU A 121 8.90 -1.45 -28.14
CA GLU A 121 8.13 -1.17 -29.35
C GLU A 121 6.63 -1.15 -29.01
N PRO A 122 5.88 -0.13 -29.47
CA PRO A 122 4.44 -0.08 -29.23
C PRO A 122 3.75 -1.18 -30.02
N ALA A 123 2.81 -1.88 -29.38
CA ALA A 123 1.89 -2.77 -30.08
C ALA A 123 1.05 -2.01 -31.13
N PHE A 124 0.64 -2.72 -32.19
CA PHE A 124 -0.17 -2.17 -33.27
C PHE A 124 -1.50 -1.56 -32.77
N GLU A 125 -2.12 -2.21 -31.79
CA GLU A 125 -3.34 -1.74 -31.14
C GLU A 125 -3.17 -1.74 -29.62
N ARG A 126 -3.73 -0.72 -28.97
CA ARG A 126 -3.71 -0.61 -27.51
C ARG A 126 -4.84 -1.45 -26.91
N PRO A 127 -4.56 -2.31 -25.92
CA PRO A 127 -5.59 -3.07 -25.23
C PRO A 127 -6.60 -2.15 -24.52
N GLY A 128 -7.87 -2.56 -24.48
CA GLY A 128 -8.93 -1.77 -23.84
C GLY A 128 -8.74 -1.59 -22.34
N SER A 129 -8.15 -2.60 -21.68
CA SER A 129 -7.88 -2.60 -20.24
C SER A 129 -6.59 -3.35 -19.90
N THR A 130 -6.13 -3.18 -18.66
CA THR A 130 -5.02 -3.93 -18.09
C THR A 130 -5.31 -5.44 -18.09
N ALA A 131 -6.57 -5.84 -17.88
CA ALA A 131 -6.97 -7.25 -17.94
C ALA A 131 -6.83 -7.82 -19.36
N ASP A 132 -7.25 -7.07 -20.39
CA ASP A 132 -7.09 -7.48 -21.79
C ASP A 132 -5.60 -7.57 -22.16
N ALA A 133 -4.78 -6.63 -21.70
CA ALA A 133 -3.33 -6.66 -21.90
C ALA A 133 -2.71 -7.92 -21.28
N ILE A 134 -3.12 -8.33 -20.07
CA ILE A 134 -2.64 -9.56 -19.44
C ILE A 134 -2.94 -10.81 -20.27
N GLU A 135 -4.12 -10.90 -20.90
CA GLU A 135 -4.45 -12.01 -21.79
C GLU A 135 -3.54 -12.04 -23.03
N LEU A 136 -3.18 -10.87 -23.58
CA LEU A 136 -2.25 -10.77 -24.70
C LEU A 136 -0.82 -11.14 -24.30
N VAL A 137 -0.36 -10.77 -23.09
CA VAL A 137 0.94 -11.23 -22.57
C VAL A 137 0.95 -12.75 -22.44
N ALA A 138 -0.13 -13.35 -21.93
CA ALA A 138 -0.23 -14.82 -21.83
C ALA A 138 -0.25 -15.51 -23.19
N ALA A 139 -0.76 -14.84 -24.23
CA ALA A 139 -0.68 -15.31 -25.62
C ALA A 139 0.70 -15.09 -26.27
N GLY A 140 1.66 -14.48 -25.58
CA GLY A 140 3.00 -14.20 -26.08
C GLY A 140 3.07 -13.04 -27.09
N ILE A 141 2.07 -12.16 -27.11
CA ILE A 141 1.98 -11.05 -28.07
C ILE A 141 2.91 -9.88 -27.69
N GLY A 142 3.20 -9.73 -26.41
CA GLY A 142 4.09 -8.69 -25.89
C GLY A 142 4.21 -8.77 -24.38
N LEU A 143 4.85 -7.77 -23.78
CA LEU A 143 5.06 -7.63 -22.35
C LEU A 143 4.21 -6.47 -21.80
N LEU A 144 3.98 -6.45 -20.49
CA LEU A 144 3.16 -5.40 -19.87
C LEU A 144 3.84 -4.85 -18.62
N VAL A 145 4.07 -3.54 -18.56
CA VAL A 145 4.60 -2.88 -17.36
C VAL A 145 3.45 -2.28 -16.56
N VAL A 146 3.32 -2.66 -15.29
CA VAL A 146 2.22 -2.24 -14.40
C VAL A 146 2.68 -2.12 -12.94
N PRO A 147 1.94 -1.41 -12.08
CA PRO A 147 2.07 -1.55 -10.64
C PRO A 147 1.95 -3.02 -10.19
N GLN A 148 2.78 -3.45 -9.24
CA GLN A 148 2.83 -4.82 -8.75
C GLN A 148 1.47 -5.32 -8.22
N SER A 149 0.64 -4.43 -7.69
CA SER A 149 -0.71 -4.78 -7.23
C SER A 149 -1.62 -5.25 -8.37
N LEU A 150 -1.51 -4.67 -9.57
CA LEU A 150 -2.25 -5.10 -10.75
C LEU A 150 -1.72 -6.44 -11.29
N ALA A 151 -0.39 -6.62 -11.29
CA ALA A 151 0.20 -7.92 -11.63
C ALA A 151 -0.27 -9.04 -10.68
N ARG A 152 -0.42 -8.74 -9.38
CA ARG A 152 -0.97 -9.68 -8.38
C ARG A 152 -2.46 -9.90 -8.56
N LEU A 153 -3.23 -8.85 -8.87
CA LEU A 153 -4.67 -8.93 -9.10
C LEU A 153 -5.01 -9.85 -10.27
N HIS A 154 -4.25 -9.74 -11.37
CA HIS A 154 -4.43 -10.54 -12.58
C HIS A 154 -3.47 -11.74 -12.65
N HIS A 155 -3.00 -12.23 -11.50
CA HIS A 155 -2.06 -13.34 -11.46
C HIS A 155 -2.64 -14.60 -12.11
N ARG A 156 -1.82 -15.25 -12.94
CA ARG A 156 -2.11 -16.54 -13.59
C ARG A 156 -0.85 -17.42 -13.64
N LYS A 157 -1.06 -18.73 -13.82
CA LYS A 157 -0.02 -19.75 -13.58
C LYS A 157 1.12 -19.76 -14.59
N ASP A 158 0.89 -19.26 -15.79
CA ASP A 158 1.80 -19.17 -16.93
C ASP A 158 2.58 -17.85 -16.98
N LEU A 159 2.19 -16.85 -16.17
CA LEU A 159 2.88 -15.57 -16.08
C LEU A 159 3.71 -15.43 -14.80
N THR A 160 4.68 -14.53 -14.86
CA THR A 160 5.47 -14.05 -13.71
C THR A 160 5.76 -12.56 -13.90
N TYR A 161 6.44 -11.95 -12.93
CA TYR A 161 6.85 -10.56 -13.06
C TYR A 161 8.27 -10.32 -12.51
N ARG A 162 8.91 -9.25 -13.00
CA ARG A 162 10.20 -8.72 -12.52
C ARG A 162 10.10 -7.23 -12.27
N THR A 163 10.81 -6.74 -11.26
CA THR A 163 10.85 -5.30 -10.97
C THR A 163 11.49 -4.56 -12.14
N VAL A 164 10.97 -3.37 -12.45
CA VAL A 164 11.60 -2.44 -13.40
C VAL A 164 12.16 -1.27 -12.61
N SER A 165 13.49 -1.22 -12.49
CA SER A 165 14.22 -0.35 -11.55
C SER A 165 14.12 1.15 -11.84
N ASP A 166 14.00 1.51 -13.12
CA ASP A 166 14.03 2.87 -13.66
C ASP A 166 12.66 3.31 -14.24
N ALA A 167 11.62 2.50 -14.03
CA ALA A 167 10.26 2.86 -14.43
C ALA A 167 9.62 3.88 -13.46
N PRO A 168 8.69 4.72 -13.93
CA PRO A 168 7.87 5.54 -13.05
C PRO A 168 7.14 4.68 -12.03
N THR A 169 7.08 5.14 -10.78
CA THR A 169 6.29 4.50 -9.73
C THR A 169 4.85 4.97 -9.76
N SER A 170 3.92 4.16 -9.25
CA SER A 170 2.53 4.59 -9.04
C SER A 170 2.24 4.84 -7.58
N GLN A 171 1.51 5.91 -7.26
CA GLN A 171 1.21 6.27 -5.88
C GLN A 171 -0.29 6.23 -5.62
N VAL A 172 -0.72 5.41 -4.66
CA VAL A 172 -2.11 5.34 -4.22
C VAL A 172 -2.36 6.40 -3.16
N ALA A 173 -3.45 7.14 -3.33
CA ALA A 173 -3.90 8.19 -2.44
C ALA A 173 -5.37 7.99 -2.04
N LEU A 174 -5.73 8.48 -0.84
CA LEU A 174 -7.12 8.77 -0.51
C LEU A 174 -7.46 10.14 -1.09
N SER A 175 -8.50 10.23 -1.89
CA SER A 175 -8.95 11.49 -2.49
C SER A 175 -10.44 11.72 -2.30
N TRP A 176 -10.84 12.99 -2.22
CA TRP A 176 -12.24 13.44 -2.07
C TRP A 176 -12.40 14.87 -2.60
N PRO A 177 -13.62 15.33 -2.94
CA PRO A 177 -13.86 16.68 -3.43
C PRO A 177 -13.50 17.77 -2.41
N LYS A 178 -12.92 18.89 -2.86
CA LYS A 178 -12.50 20.00 -1.97
C LYS A 178 -13.63 20.70 -1.24
N ASP A 179 -14.81 20.71 -1.84
CA ASP A 179 -16.04 21.30 -1.34
C ASP A 179 -16.89 20.29 -0.54
N SER A 180 -16.33 19.13 -0.18
CA SER A 180 -16.99 18.17 0.71
C SER A 180 -17.08 18.72 2.14
N ASP A 181 -18.29 18.68 2.70
CA ASP A 181 -18.62 19.05 4.09
C ASP A 181 -18.99 17.83 4.96
N ASP A 182 -18.79 16.62 4.43
CA ASP A 182 -19.15 15.38 5.11
C ASP A 182 -18.12 15.06 6.21
N GLU A 183 -18.54 15.20 7.49
CA GLU A 183 -17.70 14.91 8.66
C GLU A 183 -17.11 13.49 8.63
N ARG A 184 -17.76 12.55 7.95
CA ARG A 184 -17.31 11.16 7.86
C ARG A 184 -16.05 11.01 6.99
N VAL A 185 -15.78 11.97 6.10
CA VAL A 185 -14.49 12.05 5.38
C VAL A 185 -13.35 12.31 6.37
N GLU A 186 -13.55 13.18 7.37
CA GLU A 186 -12.54 13.45 8.41
C GLU A 186 -12.28 12.23 9.30
N ASP A 187 -13.32 11.45 9.59
CA ASP A 187 -13.19 10.17 10.27
C ASP A 187 -12.36 9.18 9.43
N LEU A 188 -12.64 9.07 8.13
CA LEU A 188 -11.85 8.23 7.22
C LEU A 188 -10.39 8.68 7.20
N ILE A 189 -10.13 9.99 7.06
CA ILE A 189 -8.80 10.60 7.11
C ILE A 189 -8.09 10.19 8.41
N GLY A 190 -8.80 10.21 9.54
CA GLY A 190 -8.27 9.77 10.82
C GLY A 190 -7.88 8.30 10.85
N ILE A 191 -8.69 7.44 10.23
CA ILE A 191 -8.44 6.01 10.09
C ILE A 191 -7.21 5.75 9.21
N VAL A 192 -7.10 6.37 8.03
CA VAL A 192 -5.95 6.17 7.14
C VAL A 192 -4.65 6.64 7.76
N ARG A 193 -4.67 7.75 8.51
CA ARG A 193 -3.52 8.28 9.25
C ARG A 193 -3.21 7.52 10.54
N GLY A 194 -4.01 6.51 10.90
CA GLY A 194 -3.80 5.70 12.09
C GLY A 194 -4.06 6.42 13.42
N ARG A 195 -4.81 7.54 13.43
CA ARG A 195 -5.24 8.20 14.67
C ARG A 195 -6.02 7.19 15.50
N THR A 196 -5.72 7.03 16.79
CA THR A 196 -6.47 6.14 17.69
C THR A 196 -7.76 6.81 18.16
N VAL A 197 -8.75 6.01 18.57
CA VAL A 197 -10.09 6.49 19.00
C VAL A 197 -10.02 7.47 20.20
N ASN A 198 -8.92 7.46 20.95
CA ASN A 198 -8.69 8.36 22.09
C ASN A 198 -7.98 9.68 21.73
N SER A 199 -7.75 9.99 20.46
CA SER A 199 -7.11 11.24 20.04
C SER A 199 -8.14 12.37 19.80
N THR A 200 -8.91 12.74 20.82
CA THR A 200 -9.69 13.98 20.84
C THR A 200 -8.78 15.17 21.15
N ARG A 201 -8.17 15.75 20.11
CA ARG A 201 -7.83 17.18 20.11
C ARG A 201 -8.72 17.84 19.07
N GLY A 202 -9.83 18.42 19.51
CA GLY A 202 -10.58 19.34 18.64
C GLY A 202 -12.09 19.44 18.83
N ARG A 203 -12.78 18.50 19.51
CA ARG A 203 -14.20 18.69 19.82
C ARG A 203 -14.35 19.38 21.18
N PRO A 204 -14.80 20.64 21.26
CA PRO A 204 -15.17 21.21 22.55
C PRO A 204 -16.37 20.42 23.06
N GLN A 205 -16.16 19.57 24.07
CA GLN A 205 -17.26 19.13 24.90
C GLN A 205 -17.81 20.38 25.59
N SER A 206 -19.07 20.71 25.29
CA SER A 206 -19.88 21.60 26.10
C SER A 206 -20.01 20.99 27.49
N SER A 207 -19.12 21.41 28.39
CA SER A 207 -19.24 21.12 29.82
C SER A 207 -20.29 22.05 30.40
N ASP A 208 -21.54 21.60 30.41
CA ASP A 208 -22.54 22.19 31.28
C ASP A 208 -22.28 21.72 32.72
N GLY A 209 -22.26 22.68 33.63
CA GLY A 209 -21.56 22.56 34.90
C GLY A 209 -22.30 21.77 35.98
N THR A 210 -21.53 21.23 36.93
CA THR A 210 -21.91 21.25 38.35
C THR A 210 -20.64 21.30 39.19
N LYS A 211 -20.43 22.44 39.84
CA LYS A 211 -19.47 22.61 40.94
C LYS A 211 -20.01 21.88 42.17
N SER A 212 -19.16 21.12 42.85
CA SER A 212 -19.26 20.97 44.30
C SER A 212 -17.86 21.01 44.92
N ALA A 213 -17.76 21.87 45.94
CA ALA A 213 -16.55 22.25 46.63
C ALA A 213 -16.34 21.43 47.91
N ALA A 214 -15.23 21.74 48.59
CA ALA A 214 -14.74 21.27 49.90
C ALA A 214 -13.84 20.02 49.83
N GLY A 215 -12.70 19.95 50.50
CA GLY A 215 -12.08 20.83 51.48
C GLY A 215 -10.72 20.27 51.91
N LYS A 216 -9.91 21.15 52.50
CA LYS A 216 -8.50 21.04 52.91
C LYS A 216 -8.15 19.85 53.81
N GLY A 217 -6.88 19.43 53.74
CA GLY A 217 -6.18 18.74 54.82
C GLY A 217 -4.68 18.60 54.53
N SER A 218 -3.85 19.47 55.12
CA SER A 218 -2.38 19.38 55.08
C SER A 218 -1.87 18.36 56.09
N THR A 219 -0.72 17.71 55.81
CA THR A 219 0.34 17.54 56.82
C THR A 219 1.67 17.22 56.14
N ALA A 220 2.69 17.99 56.50
CA ALA A 220 4.09 17.80 56.18
C ALA A 220 4.79 16.90 57.21
N LYS A 221 5.81 16.14 56.79
CA LYS A 221 7.13 16.00 57.45
C LYS A 221 8.04 15.07 56.65
N SER A 222 9.19 15.57 56.18
CA SER A 222 10.56 15.31 56.71
C SER A 222 11.01 13.86 56.56
N GLY A 223 12.16 13.51 56.01
CA GLY A 223 13.38 14.22 55.65
C GLY A 223 14.48 13.16 55.48
N GLY A 224 15.69 13.58 55.08
CA GLY A 224 16.90 12.77 55.30
C GLY A 224 17.59 12.20 54.07
N ARG A 225 18.45 13.05 53.51
CA ARG A 225 19.72 12.78 52.81
C ARG A 225 20.36 11.40 53.02
N GLY A 226 20.94 10.87 51.93
CA GLY A 226 22.40 10.73 51.89
C GLY A 226 23.00 9.41 51.40
N SER A 227 23.92 9.56 50.43
CA SER A 227 25.18 8.79 50.27
C SER A 227 25.18 7.46 49.50
N GLY A 228 26.04 7.40 48.46
CA GLY A 228 26.82 6.19 48.17
C GLY A 228 26.88 5.73 46.72
N ARG A 229 27.81 6.28 45.92
CA ARG A 229 28.55 5.55 44.86
C ARG A 229 29.95 5.27 45.45
N PRO A 230 30.86 4.43 44.89
CA PRO A 230 30.80 3.63 43.66
C PRO A 230 31.48 2.23 43.77
N THR A 231 31.74 1.60 42.63
CA THR A 231 32.83 0.65 42.28
C THR A 231 32.47 -0.83 42.08
N GLY A 232 33.13 -1.45 41.09
CA GLY A 232 33.08 -2.90 40.85
C GLY A 232 33.24 -3.29 39.38
N ARG A 233 34.46 -3.26 38.87
CA ARG A 233 34.92 -3.68 37.53
C ARG A 233 35.61 -5.04 37.65
N THR A 234 35.31 -6.00 36.78
CA THR A 234 36.17 -7.10 36.26
C THR A 234 35.28 -8.03 35.41
N ALA A 235 35.43 -8.26 34.10
CA ALA A 235 36.56 -8.75 33.30
C ALA A 235 36.94 -10.23 33.54
N ASN A 236 36.37 -11.13 32.71
CA ASN A 236 36.93 -12.32 31.98
C ASN A 236 37.84 -13.32 32.76
N PRO A 237 38.41 -14.43 32.18
CA PRO A 237 38.25 -15.10 30.88
C PRO A 237 38.23 -16.66 30.90
N GLY A 238 38.13 -17.27 29.72
CA GLY A 238 38.71 -18.59 29.38
C GLY A 238 37.77 -19.79 29.58
N ARG A 239 37.85 -20.87 28.79
CA ARG A 239 39.00 -21.38 28.05
C ARG A 239 38.55 -22.57 27.16
N THR A 240 39.08 -22.60 25.93
CA THR A 240 39.61 -23.79 25.17
C THR A 240 38.73 -25.03 24.93
N ALA A 241 38.91 -25.87 23.92
CA ALA A 241 39.61 -25.91 22.63
C ALA A 241 39.58 -27.41 22.23
N GLN A 242 39.50 -27.72 20.93
CA GLN A 242 40.16 -28.81 20.18
C GLN A 242 39.23 -29.33 19.07
N ARG A 243 39.59 -29.12 17.81
CA ARG A 243 40.56 -29.87 16.97
C ARG A 243 39.99 -31.19 16.44
N GLY A 244 39.99 -31.30 15.11
CA GLY A 244 39.91 -32.57 14.39
C GLY A 244 39.87 -32.34 12.89
N ALA A 245 41.04 -32.29 12.24
CA ALA A 245 41.18 -32.22 10.79
C ALA A 245 41.40 -33.61 10.19
N LYS A 246 40.63 -33.93 9.11
CA LYS A 246 40.92 -34.68 7.83
C LYS A 246 41.79 -35.98 7.87
N PRO A 247 41.94 -36.79 6.78
CA PRO A 247 41.43 -36.72 5.40
C PRO A 247 40.86 -38.06 4.85
N GLY A 248 40.38 -38.08 3.60
CA GLY A 248 40.13 -39.34 2.87
C GLY A 248 39.71 -39.16 1.41
N ALA A 249 40.68 -39.16 0.51
CA ALA A 249 40.46 -39.22 -0.94
C ALA A 249 40.18 -40.65 -1.41
N ARG A 250 39.36 -40.84 -2.46
CA ARG A 250 39.59 -41.87 -3.51
C ARG A 250 38.75 -41.63 -4.78
N ARG A 251 39.48 -41.11 -5.77
CA ARG A 251 39.50 -41.35 -7.23
C ARG A 251 38.70 -42.56 -7.76
N GLY A 252 37.93 -42.33 -8.83
CA GLY A 252 37.42 -43.39 -9.73
C GLY A 252 36.64 -42.84 -10.95
N LYS A 253 37.29 -42.81 -12.12
CA LYS A 253 36.74 -42.65 -13.49
C LYS A 253 37.41 -43.76 -14.34
N PRO A 254 37.03 -44.04 -15.60
CA PRO A 254 35.74 -44.42 -16.21
C PRO A 254 35.85 -45.76 -17.00
N ARG A 255 34.76 -46.27 -17.61
CA ARG A 255 34.70 -47.19 -18.80
C ARG A 255 33.26 -47.71 -18.97
N ARG A 256 32.72 -48.16 -20.11
CA ARG A 256 32.75 -47.88 -21.57
C ARG A 256 31.70 -48.88 -22.15
N ARG A 257 30.87 -48.44 -23.10
CA ARG A 257 30.06 -49.21 -24.08
C ARG A 257 29.08 -50.31 -23.59
N SER A 258 27.82 -50.14 -23.94
CA SER A 258 27.15 -50.92 -25.01
C SER A 258 26.14 -50.00 -25.69
#